data_AF-A0A7R9U0F1-F1
#
_entry.id   AF-A0A7R9U0F1-F1
#
_cell.length_a   1.000
_cell.length_b   1.000
_cell.length_c   1.000
_cell.angle_alpha   90.00
_cell.angle_beta   90.00
_cell.angle_gamma   90.00
#
_symmetry.space_group_name_H-M   'P 1'
#
loop_
_entity.id
_entity.type
_entity.pdbx_description
1 polymer ?
#
loop_
_entity_poly.entity_id
_entity_poly.type
_entity_poly.pdbx_seq_one_letter_code
_entity_poly.pdbx_strand_id
1 'polypeptide(L)'
;HSDRILGMIRTAGLQPSARTWNAVIDVWANLENRDDAAARAAETLRQMKASGVEPDSASYDNVLKAFARSPNPNPSLLGDAVEIFREMTSASRTAPTCYIVSEMFRITWRALNRREQRDRRQQFASHILEALKTCIHTQNLRSIDGRGWQPMRKNLIRLIGSEEVADEMLKESGVADIVTQPGGTGSGHRRKRAEEGGASQGGSKRHLSN
;
A
#
# COMPACT_ATOMS: atom_id res chain seq x y z
N HIS A 1 3.76 -7.76 27.41
CA HIS A 1 4.67 -8.86 27.00
C HIS A 1 5.56 -8.46 25.83
N SER A 2 5.03 -7.79 24.80
CA SER A 2 5.75 -7.25 23.64
C SER A 2 6.94 -6.33 23.99
N ASP A 3 6.76 -5.32 24.86
CA ASP A 3 7.85 -4.38 25.20
C ASP A 3 8.99 -5.02 26.01
N ARG A 4 8.68 -6.12 26.72
CA ARG A 4 9.65 -6.86 27.53
C ARG A 4 10.72 -7.49 26.65
N ILE A 5 10.40 -7.88 25.42
CA ILE A 5 11.33 -8.49 24.46
C ILE A 5 12.42 -7.48 24.08
N LEU A 6 12.05 -6.23 23.78
CA LEU A 6 13.01 -5.17 23.47
C LEU A 6 13.89 -4.83 24.68
N GLY A 7 13.29 -4.80 25.87
CA GLY A 7 14.03 -4.62 27.12
C GLY A 7 15.07 -5.71 27.34
N MET A 8 14.69 -6.98 27.21
CA MET A 8 15.59 -8.12 27.40
C MET A 8 16.79 -8.12 26.44
N ILE A 9 16.55 -7.81 25.16
CA ILE A 9 17.61 -7.73 24.14
C ILE A 9 18.61 -6.64 24.47
N ARG A 10 18.13 -5.45 24.87
CA ARG A 10 18.99 -4.35 25.28
C ARG A 10 19.78 -4.67 26.55
N THR A 11 19.16 -5.30 27.55
CA THR A 11 19.86 -5.72 28.78
C THR A 11 20.93 -6.78 28.55
N ALA A 12 20.80 -7.56 27.47
CA ALA A 12 21.82 -8.50 27.02
C ALA A 12 22.94 -7.83 26.19
N GLY A 13 22.93 -6.50 26.05
CA GLY A 13 23.91 -5.75 25.24
C GLY A 13 23.71 -5.88 23.73
N LEU A 14 22.56 -6.42 23.28
CA LEU A 14 22.25 -6.63 21.87
C LEU A 14 21.35 -5.51 21.33
N GLN A 15 21.40 -5.28 20.01
CA GLN A 15 20.52 -4.35 19.32
C GLN A 15 19.34 -5.09 18.66
N PRO A 16 18.09 -4.66 18.87
CA PRO A 16 16.95 -5.27 18.19
C PRO A 16 17.04 -5.09 16.67
N SER A 17 16.87 -6.19 15.94
CA SER A 17 16.84 -6.17 14.47
C SER A 17 15.51 -5.64 13.93
N ALA A 18 15.46 -5.29 12.64
CA ALA A 18 14.19 -4.93 11.96
C ALA A 18 13.11 -6.00 12.13
N ARG A 19 13.48 -7.29 12.06
CA ARG A 19 12.55 -8.40 12.32
C ARG A 19 12.00 -8.37 13.75
N THR A 20 12.84 -8.04 14.72
CA THR A 20 12.43 -7.96 16.13
C THR A 20 11.45 -6.81 16.35
N TRP A 21 11.75 -5.63 15.80
CA TRP A 21 10.83 -4.49 15.83
C TRP A 21 9.49 -4.83 15.17
N ASN A 22 9.52 -5.40 13.97
CA ASN A 22 8.33 -5.80 13.24
C ASN A 22 7.47 -6.81 14.02
N ALA A 23 8.07 -7.76 14.72
CA ALA A 23 7.34 -8.70 15.57
C ALA A 23 6.62 -7.99 16.73
N VAL A 24 7.25 -7.00 17.36
CA VAL A 24 6.63 -6.22 18.45
C VAL A 24 5.47 -5.38 17.93
N ILE A 25 5.64 -4.73 16.77
CA ILE A 25 4.58 -3.95 16.11
C ILE A 25 3.43 -4.89 15.70
N ASP A 26 3.71 -6.06 15.13
CA ASP A 26 2.69 -7.04 14.75
C ASP A 26 1.89 -7.52 15.96
N VAL A 27 2.53 -7.75 17.11
CA VAL A 27 1.80 -8.07 18.35
C VAL A 27 0.80 -6.96 18.68
N TRP A 28 1.22 -5.69 18.67
CA TRP A 28 0.30 -4.57 18.89
C TRP A 28 -0.83 -4.54 17.84
N ALA A 29 -0.51 -4.81 16.58
CA ALA A 29 -1.47 -4.81 15.48
C ALA A 29 -2.53 -5.93 15.54
N ASN A 30 -2.25 -7.01 16.27
CA ASN A 30 -3.17 -8.13 16.47
C ASN A 30 -3.86 -8.12 17.85
N LEU A 31 -3.60 -7.12 18.70
CA LEU A 31 -4.38 -6.93 19.92
C LEU A 31 -5.73 -6.30 19.59
N GLU A 32 -6.78 -7.11 19.66
CA GLU A 32 -8.15 -6.65 19.48
C GLU A 32 -8.68 -5.93 20.73
N ASN A 33 -9.60 -4.97 20.53
CA ASN A 33 -10.30 -4.25 21.60
C ASN A 33 -9.39 -3.52 22.61
N ARG A 34 -8.22 -3.06 22.13
CA ARG A 34 -7.27 -2.27 22.93
C ARG A 34 -7.14 -0.87 22.33
N ASP A 35 -7.64 0.12 23.06
CA ASP A 35 -7.62 1.53 22.63
C ASP A 35 -6.19 2.07 22.45
N ASP A 36 -5.25 1.57 23.26
CA ASP A 36 -3.86 1.98 23.24
C ASP A 36 -3.03 1.30 22.14
N ALA A 37 -3.54 0.24 21.50
CA ALA A 37 -2.74 -0.59 20.59
C ALA A 37 -2.15 0.20 19.40
N ALA A 38 -2.95 1.08 18.78
CA ALA A 38 -2.49 1.93 17.67
C ALA A 38 -1.39 2.90 18.12
N ALA A 39 -1.57 3.55 19.29
CA ALA A 39 -0.58 4.44 19.86
C ALA A 39 0.73 3.72 20.21
N ARG A 40 0.64 2.51 20.78
CA ARG A 40 1.80 1.67 21.11
C ARG A 40 2.53 1.18 19.85
N ALA A 41 1.80 0.82 18.79
CA ALA A 41 2.40 0.45 17.51
C ALA A 41 3.16 1.62 16.88
N ALA A 42 2.55 2.81 16.84
CA ALA A 42 3.18 4.03 16.32
C ALA A 42 4.40 4.47 17.16
N GLU A 43 4.32 4.35 18.49
CA GLU A 43 5.45 4.59 19.39
C GLU A 43 6.59 3.61 19.11
N THR A 44 6.28 2.32 18.94
CA THR A 44 7.29 1.29 18.63
C THR A 44 7.99 1.58 17.31
N LEU A 45 7.27 2.03 16.28
CA LEU A 45 7.86 2.48 15.01
C LEU A 45 8.79 3.68 15.19
N ARG A 46 8.41 4.65 16.04
CA ARG A 46 9.27 5.80 16.38
C ARG A 46 10.54 5.36 17.11
N GLN A 47 10.45 4.39 18.01
CA GLN A 47 11.61 3.83 18.71
C GLN A 47 12.54 3.03 17.78
N MET A 48 11.96 2.30 16.81
CA MET A 48 12.72 1.61 15.76
C MET A 48 13.60 2.61 14.99
N LYS A 49 12.99 3.69 14.49
CA LYS A 49 13.69 4.79 13.81
C LYS A 49 14.74 5.45 14.70
N ALA A 50 14.40 5.77 15.95
CA ALA A 50 15.33 6.38 16.90
C ALA A 50 16.52 5.47 17.25
N SER A 51 16.37 4.15 17.08
CA SER A 51 17.45 3.17 17.24
C SER A 51 18.30 3.01 15.97
N GLY A 52 18.08 3.83 14.94
CA GLY A 52 18.79 3.78 13.66
C GLY A 52 18.38 2.61 12.75
N VAL A 53 17.25 1.95 13.05
CA VAL A 53 16.73 0.86 12.23
C VAL A 53 15.65 1.42 11.30
N GLU A 54 15.87 1.30 10.00
CA GLU A 54 14.93 1.81 9.00
C GLU A 54 13.67 0.95 8.90
N PRO A 55 12.46 1.53 9.01
CA PRO A 55 11.21 0.83 8.75
C PRO A 55 11.10 0.29 7.33
N ASP A 56 10.42 -0.83 7.19
CA ASP A 56 10.06 -1.43 5.90
C ASP A 56 8.54 -1.47 5.69
N SER A 57 8.09 -2.03 4.56
CA SER A 57 6.66 -2.17 4.25
C SER A 57 5.91 -2.91 5.35
N ALA A 58 6.52 -3.91 6.01
CA ALA A 58 5.88 -4.67 7.07
C ALA A 58 5.77 -3.86 8.37
N SER A 59 6.76 -3.01 8.67
CA SER A 59 6.70 -2.06 9.79
C SER A 59 5.47 -1.15 9.66
N TYR A 60 5.31 -0.51 8.49
CA TYR A 60 4.19 0.40 8.22
C TYR A 60 2.84 -0.31 8.13
N ASP A 61 2.78 -1.47 7.47
CA ASP A 61 1.55 -2.27 7.37
C ASP A 61 1.01 -2.66 8.75
N ASN A 62 1.88 -3.14 9.64
CA ASN A 62 1.48 -3.51 11.00
C ASN A 62 0.98 -2.30 11.81
N VAL A 63 1.63 -1.14 11.71
CA VAL A 63 1.13 0.07 12.39
C VAL A 63 -0.25 0.45 11.88
N LEU A 64 -0.46 0.52 10.56
CA LEU A 64 -1.74 0.91 9.97
C LEU A 64 -2.85 -0.12 10.22
N LYS A 65 -2.49 -1.41 10.28
CA LYS A 65 -3.37 -2.49 10.73
C LYS A 65 -3.85 -2.29 12.16
N ALA A 66 -2.96 -1.85 13.07
CA ALA A 66 -3.33 -1.51 14.45
C ALA A 66 -4.35 -0.36 14.49
N PHE A 67 -4.14 0.69 13.68
CA PHE A 67 -5.07 1.81 13.53
C PHE A 67 -6.46 1.35 13.04
N ALA A 68 -6.51 0.54 11.97
CA ALA A 68 -7.77 0.06 11.41
C ALA A 68 -8.55 -0.90 12.33
N ARG A 69 -7.84 -1.59 13.23
CA ARG A 69 -8.43 -2.50 14.22
C ARG A 69 -8.76 -1.85 15.55
N SER A 70 -8.48 -0.55 15.71
CA SER A 70 -8.89 0.18 16.90
C SER A 70 -10.41 0.03 17.13
N PRO A 71 -10.84 -0.26 18.37
CA PRO A 71 -12.26 -0.39 18.68
C PRO A 71 -13.00 0.95 18.54
N ASN A 72 -12.29 2.09 18.74
CA ASN A 72 -12.85 3.44 18.74
C ASN A 72 -12.24 4.35 17.66
N PRO A 73 -12.40 4.02 16.36
CA PRO A 73 -11.88 4.83 15.27
C PRO A 73 -12.62 6.16 15.20
N ASN A 74 -11.86 7.24 15.13
CA ASN A 74 -12.38 8.60 15.08
C ASN A 74 -11.53 9.46 14.14
N PRO A 75 -11.97 10.67 13.76
CA PRO A 75 -11.22 11.54 12.85
C PRO A 75 -9.81 11.89 13.33
N SER A 76 -9.55 11.98 14.63
CA SER A 76 -8.20 12.22 15.16
C SER A 76 -7.30 11.02 14.89
N LEU A 77 -7.77 9.82 15.21
CA LEU A 77 -7.05 8.58 14.98
C LEU A 77 -6.80 8.33 13.48
N LEU A 78 -7.76 8.72 12.63
CA LEU A 78 -7.56 8.73 11.18
C LEU A 78 -6.46 9.70 10.77
N GLY A 79 -6.41 10.90 11.36
CA GLY A 79 -5.35 11.87 11.15
C GLY A 79 -3.97 11.29 11.45
N ASP A 80 -3.82 10.62 12.60
CA ASP A 80 -2.57 9.96 12.97
C ASP A 80 -2.16 8.87 11.95
N ALA A 81 -3.13 8.06 11.49
CA ALA A 81 -2.88 7.05 10.47
C ALA A 81 -2.47 7.67 9.12
N VAL A 82 -3.04 8.81 8.75
CA VAL A 82 -2.67 9.56 7.53
C VAL A 82 -1.25 10.07 7.61
N GLU A 83 -0.80 10.54 8.77
CA GLU A 83 0.58 10.99 8.94
C GLU A 83 1.58 9.83 8.81
N ILE A 84 1.25 8.65 9.35
CA ILE A 84 2.07 7.44 9.13
C ILE A 84 2.12 7.05 7.65
N PHE A 85 0.99 7.09 6.94
CA PHE A 85 0.94 6.81 5.50
C PHE A 85 1.73 7.83 4.67
N ARG A 86 1.63 9.13 5.01
CA ARG A 86 2.40 10.21 4.38
C ARG A 86 3.90 10.04 4.60
N GLU A 87 4.30 9.71 5.82
CA GLU A 87 5.71 9.42 6.14
C GLU A 87 6.25 8.29 5.25
N MET A 88 5.50 7.18 5.15
CA MET A 88 5.87 6.06 4.29
C MET A 88 6.06 6.50 2.83
N THR A 89 5.07 7.20 2.27
CA THR A 89 5.05 7.60 0.86
C THR A 89 6.07 8.69 0.51
N SER A 90 6.40 9.57 1.45
CA SER A 90 7.23 10.76 1.19
C SER A 90 8.69 10.60 1.62
N ALA A 91 8.96 9.91 2.72
CA ALA A 91 10.30 9.88 3.34
C ALA A 91 11.02 8.53 3.17
N SER A 92 10.29 7.41 3.16
CA SER A 92 10.89 6.08 3.42
C SER A 92 11.34 5.28 2.19
N ARG A 93 11.21 5.81 0.97
CA ARG A 93 11.41 5.04 -0.31
C ARG A 93 10.67 3.69 -0.34
N THR A 94 9.63 3.53 0.47
CA THR A 94 8.85 2.31 0.56
C THR A 94 7.50 2.57 -0.07
N ALA A 95 7.12 1.78 -1.08
CA ALA A 95 5.80 1.93 -1.66
C ALA A 95 4.73 1.27 -0.80
N PRO A 96 3.55 1.91 -0.68
CA PRO A 96 2.41 1.28 -0.07
C PRO A 96 1.99 0.03 -0.84
N THR A 97 1.68 -1.03 -0.11
CA THR A 97 1.10 -2.27 -0.65
C THR A 97 -0.42 -2.13 -0.76
N CYS A 98 -1.06 -3.06 -1.49
CA CYS A 98 -2.53 -3.11 -1.53
C CYS A 98 -3.14 -3.34 -0.13
N TYR A 99 -2.43 -4.01 0.79
CA TYR A 99 -2.87 -4.19 2.17
C TYR A 99 -2.92 -2.87 2.92
N ILE A 100 -1.85 -2.08 2.85
CA ILE A 100 -1.78 -0.75 3.47
C ILE A 100 -2.93 0.15 3.00
N VAL A 101 -3.16 0.21 1.68
CA VAL A 101 -4.27 1.01 1.12
C VAL A 101 -5.63 0.48 1.59
N SER A 102 -5.78 -0.84 1.68
CA SER A 102 -6.97 -1.50 2.23
C SER A 102 -7.20 -1.18 3.71
N GLU A 103 -6.14 -1.06 4.52
CA GLU A 103 -6.20 -0.60 5.91
C GLU A 103 -6.67 0.86 5.97
N MET A 104 -6.10 1.74 5.14
CA MET A 104 -6.50 3.16 5.06
C MET A 104 -7.98 3.31 4.71
N PHE A 105 -8.50 2.55 3.74
CA PHE A 105 -9.93 2.60 3.40
C PHE A 105 -10.82 2.10 4.55
N ARG A 106 -10.38 1.08 5.30
CA ARG A 106 -11.13 0.57 6.45
C ARG A 106 -11.22 1.59 7.58
N ILE A 107 -10.11 2.20 8.00
CA ILE A 107 -10.15 3.21 9.07
C ILE A 107 -10.98 4.42 8.65
N THR A 108 -10.85 4.88 7.40
CA THR A 108 -11.65 6.01 6.90
C THR A 108 -13.13 5.70 6.88
N TRP A 109 -13.53 4.51 6.41
CA TRP A 109 -14.93 4.11 6.43
C TRP A 109 -15.46 4.10 7.86
N ARG A 110 -14.73 3.52 8.81
CA ARG A 110 -15.15 3.44 10.22
C ARG A 110 -15.23 4.83 10.88
N ALA A 111 -14.25 5.71 10.64
CA ALA A 111 -14.18 7.04 11.22
C ALA A 111 -15.18 8.04 10.60
N LEU A 112 -15.55 7.85 9.33
CA LEU A 112 -16.40 8.76 8.54
C LEU A 112 -17.68 8.10 8.03
N ASN A 113 -18.25 7.10 8.73
CA ASN A 113 -19.40 6.33 8.22
C ASN A 113 -20.75 7.10 8.17
N ARG A 114 -20.77 8.41 8.47
CA ARG A 114 -22.00 9.20 8.40
C ARG A 114 -22.33 9.55 6.95
N ARG A 115 -23.63 9.61 6.61
CA ARG A 115 -24.09 9.87 5.23
C ARG A 115 -23.56 11.20 4.69
N GLU A 116 -23.52 12.24 5.53
CA GLU A 116 -23.01 13.56 5.14
C GLU A 116 -21.51 13.56 4.77
N GLN A 117 -20.77 12.52 5.17
CA GLN A 117 -19.32 12.42 4.94
C GLN A 117 -18.97 11.68 3.64
N ARG A 118 -19.96 11.36 2.79
CA ARG A 118 -19.74 10.62 1.53
C ARG A 118 -18.69 11.29 0.65
N ASP A 119 -18.81 12.59 0.44
CA ASP A 119 -17.87 13.35 -0.41
C ASP A 119 -16.47 13.36 0.20
N ARG A 120 -16.36 13.48 1.53
CA ARG A 120 -15.07 13.40 2.23
C ARG A 120 -14.43 12.01 2.10
N ARG A 121 -15.22 10.93 2.11
CA ARG A 121 -14.72 9.57 1.86
C ARG A 121 -14.24 9.39 0.41
N GLN A 122 -14.96 9.96 -0.56
CA GLN A 122 -14.58 9.94 -1.97
C GLN A 122 -13.29 10.73 -2.23
N GLN A 123 -13.22 11.95 -1.70
CA GLN A 123 -12.00 12.78 -1.76
C GLN A 123 -10.83 12.04 -1.12
N PHE A 124 -11.02 11.45 0.06
CA PHE A 124 -9.97 10.67 0.72
C PHE A 124 -9.46 9.52 -0.15
N ALA A 125 -10.37 8.75 -0.74
CA ALA A 125 -10.02 7.64 -1.62
C ALA A 125 -9.19 8.09 -2.82
N SER A 126 -9.63 9.17 -3.49
CA SER A 126 -8.90 9.78 -4.61
C SER A 126 -7.47 10.19 -4.20
N HIS A 127 -7.30 10.88 -3.08
CA HIS A 127 -5.97 11.27 -2.59
C HIS A 127 -5.05 10.07 -2.31
N ILE A 128 -5.57 8.99 -1.72
CA ILE A 128 -4.77 7.78 -1.45
C ILE A 128 -4.36 7.09 -2.76
N LEU A 129 -5.26 6.99 -3.73
CA LEU A 129 -4.95 6.39 -5.04
C LEU A 129 -3.93 7.23 -5.83
N GLU A 130 -4.02 8.56 -5.79
CA GLU A 130 -3.03 9.43 -6.41
C GLU A 130 -1.67 9.39 -5.70
N ALA A 131 -1.65 9.30 -4.36
CA ALA A 131 -0.42 9.11 -3.61
C ALA A 131 0.26 7.77 -3.97
N LEU A 132 -0.53 6.70 -4.10
CA LEU A 132 -0.07 5.39 -4.54
C LEU A 132 0.55 5.45 -5.94
N LYS A 133 -0.17 6.04 -6.90
CA LYS A 133 0.30 6.28 -8.27
C LYS A 133 1.61 7.05 -8.27
N THR A 134 1.69 8.14 -7.53
CA THR A 134 2.88 9.00 -7.44
C THR A 134 4.07 8.20 -6.92
N CYS A 135 3.91 7.42 -5.84
CA CYS A 135 4.98 6.60 -5.27
C CYS A 135 5.55 5.61 -6.29
N ILE A 136 4.68 4.99 -7.09
CA ILE A 136 5.11 4.01 -8.09
C ILE A 136 5.99 4.68 -9.17
N HIS A 137 5.58 5.85 -9.64
CA HIS A 137 6.35 6.60 -10.63
C HIS A 137 7.68 7.11 -10.07
N THR A 138 7.67 7.72 -8.88
CA THR A 138 8.87 8.33 -8.29
C THR A 138 9.88 7.31 -7.79
N GLN A 139 9.42 6.15 -7.30
CA GLN A 139 10.28 5.06 -6.83
C GLN A 139 10.63 4.06 -7.96
N ASN A 140 10.23 4.35 -9.20
CA ASN A 140 10.45 3.51 -10.39
C ASN A 140 10.03 2.04 -10.19
N LEU A 141 8.91 1.84 -9.49
CA LEU A 141 8.40 0.52 -9.19
C LEU A 141 7.67 -0.02 -10.42
N ARG A 142 7.98 -1.26 -10.79
CA ARG A 142 7.43 -1.88 -12.02
C ARG A 142 6.01 -2.42 -11.84
N SER A 143 5.60 -2.68 -10.60
CA SER A 143 4.26 -3.15 -10.23
C SER A 143 4.15 -3.26 -8.71
N ILE A 144 2.93 -3.18 -8.17
CA ILE A 144 2.65 -3.61 -6.79
C ILE A 144 2.25 -5.09 -6.82
N ASP A 145 2.62 -5.86 -5.79
CA ASP A 145 2.14 -7.22 -5.66
C ASP A 145 0.61 -7.21 -5.48
N GLY A 146 -0.15 -7.80 -6.41
CA GLY A 146 -1.61 -7.77 -6.32
C GLY A 146 -2.19 -8.68 -5.22
N ARG A 147 -1.33 -9.23 -4.36
CA ARG A 147 -1.73 -9.89 -3.12
C ARG A 147 -2.35 -8.82 -2.22
N GLY A 148 -3.67 -8.75 -2.19
CA GLY A 148 -4.42 -7.71 -1.48
C GLY A 148 -5.29 -6.82 -2.38
N TRP A 149 -5.20 -6.96 -3.71
CA TRP A 149 -6.03 -6.22 -4.67
C TRP A 149 -7.53 -6.39 -4.39
N GLN A 150 -7.99 -7.64 -4.27
CA GLN A 150 -9.41 -7.94 -4.06
C GLN A 150 -9.94 -7.36 -2.74
N PRO A 151 -9.26 -7.54 -1.58
CA PRO A 151 -9.61 -6.83 -0.35
C PRO A 151 -9.61 -5.30 -0.49
N MET A 152 -8.61 -4.73 -1.16
CA MET A 152 -8.50 -3.28 -1.37
C MET A 152 -9.68 -2.75 -2.18
N ARG A 153 -9.99 -3.36 -3.33
CA ARG A 153 -11.15 -3.00 -4.17
C ARG A 153 -12.44 -3.12 -3.39
N LYS A 154 -12.66 -4.23 -2.68
CA LYS A 154 -13.86 -4.41 -1.84
C LYS A 154 -14.02 -3.31 -0.78
N ASN A 155 -12.92 -2.94 -0.12
CA ASN A 155 -12.94 -1.88 0.89
C ASN A 155 -13.10 -0.49 0.29
N LEU A 156 -12.60 -0.25 -0.93
CA LEU A 156 -12.89 0.96 -1.69
C LEU A 156 -14.37 1.07 -2.01
N ILE A 157 -14.98 0.02 -2.58
CA ILE A 157 -16.43 0.00 -2.87
C ILE A 157 -17.24 0.28 -1.61
N ARG A 158 -16.87 -0.33 -0.48
CA ARG A 158 -17.50 -0.07 0.82
C ARG A 158 -17.32 1.38 1.29
N LEU A 159 -16.13 1.96 1.09
CA LEU A 159 -15.82 3.35 1.45
C LEU A 159 -16.69 4.34 0.67
N ILE A 160 -16.86 4.10 -0.63
CA ILE A 160 -17.56 4.98 -1.57
C ILE A 160 -19.08 4.78 -1.54
N GLY A 161 -19.52 3.53 -1.34
CA GLY A 161 -20.92 3.12 -1.41
C GLY A 161 -21.47 2.98 -2.84
N SER A 162 -20.60 2.88 -3.84
CA SER A 162 -20.94 2.59 -5.24
C SER A 162 -19.77 1.86 -5.89
N GLU A 163 -20.07 0.77 -6.60
CA GLU A 163 -19.07 -0.02 -7.31
C GLU A 163 -18.61 0.71 -8.58
N GLU A 164 -19.55 1.35 -9.27
CA GLU A 164 -19.30 2.11 -10.50
C GLU A 164 -18.30 3.24 -10.26
N VAL A 165 -18.52 4.05 -9.21
CA VAL A 165 -17.62 5.15 -8.84
C VAL A 165 -16.26 4.64 -8.37
N ALA A 166 -16.22 3.52 -7.66
CA ALA A 166 -14.96 2.92 -7.21
C ALA A 166 -14.11 2.41 -8.39
N ASP A 167 -14.74 1.76 -9.37
CA ASP A 167 -14.06 1.28 -10.56
C ASP A 167 -13.58 2.43 -11.45
N GLU A 168 -14.37 3.50 -11.56
CA GLU A 168 -13.95 4.73 -12.25
C GLU A 168 -12.71 5.34 -11.59
N MET A 169 -12.68 5.50 -10.26
CA MET A 169 -11.50 5.99 -9.53
C MET A 169 -10.25 5.11 -9.74
N LEU A 170 -10.41 3.79 -9.74
CA LEU A 170 -9.31 2.85 -9.98
C LEU A 170 -8.75 2.96 -11.41
N LYS A 171 -9.64 3.20 -12.38
CA LYS A 171 -9.28 3.42 -13.78
C LYS A 171 -8.55 4.76 -13.97
N GLU A 172 -9.09 5.85 -13.43
CA GLU A 172 -8.53 7.20 -13.57
C GLU A 172 -7.15 7.33 -12.89
N SER A 173 -7.00 6.71 -11.72
CA SER A 173 -5.70 6.68 -11.03
C SER A 173 -4.66 5.84 -11.76
N GLY A 174 -5.06 4.94 -12.67
CA GLY A 174 -4.16 3.99 -13.35
C GLY A 174 -3.60 2.90 -12.42
N VAL A 175 -4.08 2.84 -11.18
CA VAL A 175 -3.65 1.85 -10.18
C VAL A 175 -4.04 0.44 -10.60
N ALA A 176 -5.17 0.29 -11.31
CA ALA A 176 -5.60 -1.01 -11.83
C ALA A 176 -4.59 -1.63 -12.83
N ASP A 177 -3.88 -0.80 -13.62
CA ASP A 177 -2.99 -1.27 -14.69
C ASP A 177 -1.63 -1.76 -14.18
N ILE A 178 -1.23 -1.30 -12.99
CA ILE A 178 0.10 -1.54 -12.39
C ILE A 178 0.07 -2.56 -11.25
N VAL A 179 -1.13 -2.98 -10.81
CA VAL A 179 -1.29 -4.06 -9.83
C VAL A 179 -1.27 -5.40 -10.55
N THR A 180 -0.32 -6.26 -10.18
CA THR A 180 -0.24 -7.63 -10.72
C THR A 180 -1.35 -8.51 -10.13
N GLN A 181 -2.54 -8.52 -10.74
CA GLN A 181 -3.66 -9.32 -10.26
C GLN A 181 -3.30 -10.82 -10.23
N PRO A 182 -3.34 -11.50 -9.07
CA PRO A 182 -3.20 -12.95 -9.02
C PRO A 182 -4.47 -13.57 -9.65
N GLY A 183 -4.34 -14.09 -10.87
CA GLY A 183 -5.41 -14.87 -11.52
C GLY A 183 -6.20 -14.20 -12.65
N GLY A 184 -5.80 -13.01 -13.13
CA GLY A 184 -6.43 -12.37 -14.29
C GLY A 184 -5.64 -12.61 -15.57
N THR A 185 -6.20 -13.39 -16.49
CA THR A 185 -5.69 -13.56 -17.86
C THR A 185 -5.41 -12.23 -18.52
N GLY A 186 -4.23 -12.09 -19.14
CA GLY A 186 -3.82 -10.88 -19.83
C GLY A 186 -4.88 -10.36 -20.81
N SER A 187 -5.35 -9.15 -20.55
CA SER A 187 -6.01 -8.27 -21.50
C SER A 187 -5.90 -6.86 -20.91
N GLY A 188 -5.25 -5.89 -21.54
CA GLY A 188 -4.48 -5.90 -22.76
C GLY A 188 -3.70 -4.60 -22.80
N HIS A 189 -2.39 -4.70 -23.02
CA HIS A 189 -1.58 -3.64 -23.61
C HIS A 189 -0.56 -4.34 -24.51
N ARG A 190 -1.07 -4.96 -25.58
CA ARG A 190 -0.24 -5.33 -26.73
C ARG A 190 0.17 -4.01 -27.39
N ARG A 191 1.30 -3.45 -26.94
CA ARG A 191 1.97 -2.30 -27.57
C ARG A 191 2.19 -2.66 -29.04
N LYS A 192 1.48 -1.98 -29.95
CA LYS A 192 1.94 -1.81 -31.33
C LYS A 192 3.25 -1.03 -31.27
N ARG A 193 4.37 -1.69 -31.51
CA ARG A 193 5.60 -1.02 -31.94
C ARG A 193 6.44 -1.99 -32.77
N ALA A 194 6.98 -1.45 -33.86
CA ALA A 194 7.96 -2.00 -34.79
C ALA A 194 7.40 -2.80 -35.98
N GLU A 195 6.95 -2.07 -37.01
CA GLU A 195 7.37 -2.32 -38.40
C GLU A 195 7.72 -0.98 -39.05
N GLU A 196 8.85 -0.41 -38.62
CA GLU A 196 9.68 0.43 -39.48
C GLU A 196 11.08 -0.15 -39.37
N GLY A 197 11.54 -0.80 -40.44
CA GLY A 197 12.78 -1.54 -40.43
C GLY A 197 13.12 -2.13 -41.79
N GLY A 198 13.59 -1.28 -42.71
CA GLY A 198 14.66 -1.65 -43.63
C GLY A 198 14.28 -2.42 -44.89
N ALA A 199 13.73 -1.72 -45.88
CA ALA A 199 13.93 -2.11 -47.27
C ALA A 199 15.31 -1.60 -47.73
N SER A 200 16.33 -2.46 -47.72
CA SER A 200 17.50 -2.32 -48.59
C SER A 200 18.33 -3.61 -48.67
N GLN A 201 18.26 -4.20 -49.88
CA GLN A 201 19.28 -4.94 -50.62
C GLN A 201 19.89 -6.24 -50.08
N GLY A 202 19.79 -7.28 -50.92
CA GLY A 202 20.79 -8.35 -50.97
C GLY A 202 20.38 -9.60 -51.75
N GLY A 203 20.77 -9.69 -53.02
CA GLY A 203 21.29 -10.95 -53.58
C GLY A 203 20.34 -11.91 -54.32
N SER A 204 20.23 -11.69 -55.63
CA SER A 204 20.49 -12.67 -56.71
C SER A 204 20.35 -14.18 -56.42
N LYS A 205 19.36 -14.83 -57.05
CA LYS A 205 19.53 -16.14 -57.69
C LYS A 205 18.72 -16.25 -58.98
N ARG A 206 19.46 -16.50 -60.07
CA ARG A 206 18.98 -17.02 -61.36
C ARG A 206 18.38 -18.42 -61.14
N HIS A 207 17.30 -18.78 -61.84
CA HIS A 207 17.30 -19.67 -63.02
C HIS A 207 15.91 -20.27 -63.36
N LEU A 208 15.74 -20.52 -64.67
CA LEU A 208 14.73 -21.31 -65.40
C LEU A 208 13.38 -20.60 -65.58
N SER A 209 12.72 -20.51 -66.73
CA SER A 209 12.78 -21.12 -68.09
C SER A 209 11.75 -20.29 -68.88
N ASN A 210 11.90 -19.91 -70.15
CA ASN A 210 12.01 -20.69 -71.39
C ASN A 210 12.18 -19.67 -72.52
#